data_AF-A0A2G9Q0I1-F1
#
_entry.id   AF-A0A2G9Q0I1-F1
#
_cell.length_a   1.000
_cell.length_b   1.000
_cell.length_c   1.000
_cell.angle_alpha   90.00
_cell.angle_beta   90.00
_cell.angle_gamma   90.00
#
_symmetry.space_group_name_H-M   'P 1'
#
loop_
_entity.id
_entity.type
_entity.pdbx_description
1 polymer ?
#
loop_
_entity_poly.entity_id
_entity_poly.type
_entity_poly.pdbx_seq_one_letter_code
_entity_poly.pdbx_strand_id
1 'polypeptide(L)'
;MGFAGIAVGAAMAGLRPICEFMTFNFSMQAIDQVINSAAKTHYMSAGRVPLPIVFRGPNRASAGVAAQHSQCFAAWYGHCAAPKVVSPWNAVDAKGLLKASIRDDNPVVFSGE
;
A
#
# COMPACT_ATOMS: atom_id res chain seq x y z
N MET A 1 -0.94 -12.77 3.32
CA MET A 1 -1.91 -12.93 4.43
C MET A 1 -1.36 -12.51 5.80
N GLY A 2 -0.29 -13.14 6.33
CA GLY A 2 0.15 -12.93 7.72
C GLY A 2 0.59 -11.50 8.07
N PHE A 3 1.69 -11.02 7.50
CA PHE A 3 2.26 -9.74 7.93
C PHE A 3 1.41 -8.51 7.55
N ALA A 4 0.68 -8.55 6.43
CA ALA A 4 -0.23 -7.48 6.05
C ALA A 4 -1.39 -7.33 7.06
N GLY A 5 -1.97 -8.44 7.53
CA GLY A 5 -3.00 -8.39 8.56
C GLY A 5 -2.47 -7.90 9.91
N ILE A 6 -1.25 -8.31 10.28
CA ILE A 6 -0.57 -7.78 11.47
C ILE A 6 -0.37 -6.26 11.34
N ALA A 7 0.06 -5.77 10.19
CA ALA A 7 0.23 -4.33 9.96
C ALA A 7 -1.10 -3.58 10.03
N VAL A 8 -2.18 -4.11 9.44
CA VAL A 8 -3.52 -3.50 9.54
C VAL A 8 -4.00 -3.46 10.99
N GLY A 9 -3.87 -4.56 11.73
CA GLY A 9 -4.22 -4.61 13.15
C GLY A 9 -3.38 -3.64 13.99
N ALA A 10 -2.08 -3.55 13.72
CA ALA A 10 -1.19 -2.59 14.37
C ALA A 10 -1.60 -1.14 14.10
N ALA A 11 -2.03 -0.83 12.87
CA ALA A 11 -2.52 0.49 12.50
C ALA A 11 -3.86 0.82 13.21
N MET A 12 -4.78 -0.15 13.29
CA MET A 12 -6.02 -0.02 14.09
C MET A 12 -5.74 0.16 15.59
N ALA A 13 -4.63 -0.41 16.10
CA ALA A 13 -4.19 -0.26 17.48
C ALA A 13 -3.42 1.06 17.75
N GLY A 14 -3.31 1.96 16.76
CA GLY A 14 -2.72 3.29 16.93
C GLY A 14 -1.27 3.43 16.50
N LEU A 15 -0.66 2.40 15.88
CA LEU A 15 0.66 2.51 15.26
C LEU A 15 0.55 3.06 13.82
N ARG A 16 1.70 3.41 13.22
CA ARG A 16 1.80 3.91 11.83
C ARG A 16 2.72 3.03 10.97
N PRO A 17 2.33 1.78 10.68
CA PRO A 17 3.21 0.81 10.04
C PRO A 17 3.51 1.15 8.57
N ILE A 18 4.73 0.79 8.16
CA ILE A 18 5.16 0.76 6.77
C ILE A 18 5.37 -0.72 6.41
N CYS A 19 4.40 -1.28 5.69
CA CYS A 19 4.35 -2.68 5.31
C CYS A 19 4.99 -2.86 3.93
N GLU A 20 6.12 -3.57 3.86
CA GLU A 20 6.87 -3.77 2.61
C GLU A 20 6.56 -5.13 1.97
N PHE A 21 6.25 -5.11 0.68
CA PHE A 21 6.21 -6.27 -0.19
C PHE A 21 7.50 -6.33 -1.00
N MET A 22 8.06 -7.54 -1.15
CA MET A 22 9.18 -7.78 -2.06
C MET A 22 8.88 -7.30 -3.49
N THR A 23 7.63 -7.47 -3.94
CA THR A 23 7.09 -6.86 -5.15
C THR A 23 5.57 -6.79 -5.04
N PHE A 24 4.95 -5.78 -5.66
CA PHE A 24 3.50 -5.69 -5.78
C PHE A 24 2.86 -6.82 -6.59
N ASN A 25 3.65 -7.62 -7.32
CA ASN A 25 3.12 -8.84 -7.93
C ASN A 25 2.63 -9.85 -6.88
N PHE A 26 3.28 -9.89 -5.71
CA PHE A 26 2.92 -10.80 -4.61
C PHE A 26 2.00 -10.16 -3.59
N SER A 27 1.78 -8.84 -3.64
CA SER A 27 0.81 -8.17 -2.75
C SER A 27 -0.63 -8.63 -3.03
N MET A 28 -0.91 -9.20 -4.20
CA MET A 28 -2.18 -9.85 -4.52
C MET A 28 -2.54 -10.98 -3.54
N GLN A 29 -1.55 -11.63 -2.92
CA GLN A 29 -1.79 -12.62 -1.84
C GLN A 29 -2.21 -11.99 -0.50
N ALA A 30 -2.18 -10.66 -0.40
CA ALA A 30 -2.60 -9.89 0.77
C ALA A 30 -3.74 -8.91 0.45
N ILE A 31 -4.35 -9.06 -0.73
CA ILE A 31 -5.37 -8.18 -1.28
C ILE A 31 -6.54 -7.90 -0.32
N ASP A 32 -6.99 -8.92 0.41
CA ASP A 32 -8.10 -8.78 1.34
C ASP A 32 -7.76 -7.82 2.51
N GLN A 33 -6.52 -7.89 3.00
CA GLN A 33 -6.05 -6.99 4.04
C GLN A 33 -5.84 -5.57 3.53
N VAL A 34 -5.36 -5.41 2.28
CA VAL A 34 -5.15 -4.08 1.69
C VAL A 34 -6.48 -3.41 1.31
N ILE A 35 -7.37 -4.14 0.64
CA ILE A 35 -8.60 -3.57 0.04
C ILE A 35 -9.79 -3.68 0.98
N ASN A 36 -10.09 -4.87 1.51
CA ASN A 36 -11.30 -5.05 2.30
C ASN A 36 -11.13 -4.61 3.74
N SER A 37 -9.95 -4.81 4.31
CA SER A 37 -9.66 -4.39 5.68
C SER A 37 -9.16 -2.94 5.72
N ALA A 38 -7.95 -2.65 5.23
CA ALA A 38 -7.34 -1.32 5.37
C ALA A 38 -8.16 -0.23 4.66
N ALA A 39 -8.32 -0.32 3.33
CA ALA A 39 -8.91 0.77 2.55
C ALA A 39 -10.34 1.14 2.99
N LYS A 40 -11.14 0.17 3.42
CA LYS A 40 -12.56 0.40 3.76
C LYS A 40 -12.81 0.78 5.21
N THR A 41 -11.88 0.53 6.14
CA THR A 41 -12.18 0.71 7.58
C THR A 41 -12.60 2.13 7.93
N HIS A 42 -11.94 3.14 7.37
CA HIS A 42 -12.31 4.53 7.66
C HIS A 42 -13.76 4.83 7.26
N TYR A 43 -14.19 4.34 6.09
CA TYR A 43 -15.58 4.45 5.64
C TYR A 43 -16.53 3.60 6.50
N MET A 44 -16.20 2.33 6.72
CA MET A 44 -17.04 1.37 7.46
C MET A 44 -17.23 1.75 8.94
N SER A 45 -16.27 2.49 9.51
CA SER A 45 -16.33 3.01 10.88
C SER A 45 -17.03 4.38 10.97
N ALA A 46 -17.62 4.88 9.89
CA ALA A 46 -18.17 6.23 9.79
C ALA A 46 -17.15 7.32 10.19
N GLY A 47 -15.90 7.16 9.76
CA GLY A 47 -14.80 8.08 10.03
C GLY A 47 -14.19 7.98 11.43
N ARG A 48 -14.57 6.99 12.25
CA ARG A 48 -14.10 6.87 13.63
C ARG A 48 -12.74 6.20 13.77
N VAL A 49 -12.40 5.31 12.85
CA VAL A 49 -11.15 4.56 12.87
C VAL A 49 -10.27 5.04 11.73
N PRO A 50 -9.30 5.93 11.98
CA PRO A 50 -8.27 6.23 10.99
C PRO A 50 -7.43 4.98 10.73
N LEU A 51 -6.83 4.89 9.54
CA LEU A 51 -6.02 3.74 9.20
C LEU A 51 -4.69 4.14 8.57
N PRO A 52 -3.75 4.66 9.39
CA PRO A 52 -2.47 5.20 8.95
C PRO A 52 -1.48 4.08 8.62
N ILE A 53 -1.54 3.56 7.39
CA ILE A 53 -0.66 2.49 6.92
C ILE A 53 -0.14 2.78 5.52
N VAL A 54 1.16 2.52 5.30
CA VAL A 54 1.77 2.57 3.97
C VAL A 54 2.11 1.15 3.55
N PHE A 55 1.56 0.70 2.42
CA PHE A 55 1.98 -0.50 1.71
C PHE A 55 2.98 -0.10 0.64
N ARG A 56 4.22 -0.59 0.69
CA ARG A 56 5.27 -0.23 -0.28
C ARG A 56 5.94 -1.44 -0.91
N GLY A 57 6.58 -1.21 -2.05
CA GLY A 57 7.31 -2.23 -2.79
C GLY A 57 7.48 -1.84 -4.25
N PRO A 58 8.37 -2.54 -4.97
CA PRO A 58 8.59 -2.30 -6.39
C PRO A 58 7.38 -2.76 -7.22
N ASN A 59 7.07 -2.02 -8.29
CA ASN A 59 5.84 -2.21 -9.08
C ASN A 59 6.04 -1.89 -10.56
N ARG A 60 6.92 -2.65 -11.22
CA ARG A 60 7.12 -2.67 -12.67
C ARG A 60 8.08 -3.82 -13.03
N ALA A 61 8.28 -4.05 -14.33
CA ALA A 61 9.36 -4.87 -14.85
C ALA A 61 10.74 -4.37 -14.37
N SER A 62 11.48 -5.28 -13.74
CA SER A 62 12.92 -5.16 -13.50
C SER A 62 13.69 -6.11 -14.41
N ALA A 63 15.00 -5.93 -14.53
CA ALA A 63 15.83 -6.79 -15.38
C ALA A 63 15.95 -8.20 -14.78
N GLY A 64 15.67 -9.23 -15.58
CA GLY A 64 15.94 -10.62 -15.22
C GLY A 64 14.98 -11.29 -14.22
N VAL A 65 13.81 -10.69 -13.94
CA VAL A 65 12.88 -11.19 -12.91
C VAL A 65 11.66 -11.97 -13.44
N ALA A 66 11.56 -12.14 -14.77
CA ALA A 66 10.51 -12.89 -15.46
C ALA A 66 9.07 -12.36 -15.21
N ALA A 67 8.06 -13.09 -15.72
CA ALA A 67 6.68 -12.62 -15.82
C ALA A 67 6.01 -12.32 -14.47
N GLN A 68 6.30 -13.11 -13.43
CA GLN A 68 5.68 -12.98 -12.09
C GLN A 68 6.20 -11.80 -11.27
N HIS A 69 7.19 -11.05 -11.76
CA HIS A 69 7.76 -9.90 -11.07
C HIS A 69 7.67 -8.62 -11.92
N SER A 70 6.90 -8.64 -13.02
CA SER A 70 6.97 -7.60 -14.05
C SER A 70 5.67 -6.85 -14.31
N GLN A 71 4.58 -7.20 -13.64
CA GLN A 71 3.31 -6.51 -13.81
C GLN A 71 3.32 -5.18 -13.06
N CYS A 72 2.58 -4.20 -13.60
CA CYS A 72 2.27 -2.96 -12.91
C CYS A 72 0.83 -3.00 -12.41
N PHE A 73 0.66 -3.07 -11.10
CA PHE A 73 -0.65 -3.12 -10.45
C PHE A 73 -1.20 -1.75 -10.05
N ALA A 74 -0.54 -0.65 -10.41
CA ALA A 74 -0.95 0.69 -10.01
C ALA A 74 -2.39 1.00 -10.47
N ALA A 75 -2.73 0.66 -11.72
CA ALA A 75 -4.07 0.84 -12.27
C ALA A 75 -5.12 -0.02 -11.55
N TRP A 76 -4.77 -1.26 -11.19
CA TRP A 76 -5.67 -2.17 -10.49
C TRP A 76 -5.99 -1.67 -9.07
N TYR A 77 -4.96 -1.26 -8.32
CA TYR A 77 -5.14 -0.64 -7.01
C TYR A 77 -5.88 0.70 -7.10
N GLY A 78 -5.62 1.49 -8.15
CA GLY A 78 -6.29 2.78 -8.37
C GLY A 78 -7.76 2.64 -8.77
N HIS A 79 -8.16 1.49 -9.31
CA HIS A 79 -9.56 1.18 -9.61
C HIS A 79 -10.33 0.70 -8.36
N CYS A 80 -9.62 0.17 -7.36
CA CYS A 80 -10.22 -0.19 -6.09
C CYS A 80 -10.60 1.08 -5.31
N ALA A 81 -11.78 1.10 -4.71
CA ALA A 81 -12.23 2.26 -3.92
C ALA A 81 -11.46 2.37 -2.59
N ALA A 82 -11.10 3.61 -2.24
CA ALA A 82 -10.51 4.09 -0.97
C ALA A 82 -8.98 4.08 -0.74
N PRO A 83 -8.12 3.19 -1.30
CA PRO A 83 -6.68 3.36 -1.12
C PRO A 83 -6.17 4.53 -1.95
N LYS A 84 -5.27 5.34 -1.38
CA LYS A 84 -4.50 6.31 -2.15
C LYS A 84 -3.37 5.57 -2.86
N VAL A 85 -3.19 5.77 -4.17
CA VAL A 85 -2.12 5.12 -4.95
C VAL A 85 -1.11 6.17 -5.39
N VAL A 86 0.16 5.95 -5.05
CA VAL A 86 1.27 6.87 -5.30
C VAL A 86 2.38 6.12 -6.02
N SER A 87 2.88 6.68 -7.12
CA SER A 87 4.02 6.16 -7.87
C SER A 87 5.06 7.26 -8.09
N PRO A 88 6.13 7.34 -7.28
CA PRO A 88 7.19 8.33 -7.48
C PRO A 88 7.99 8.04 -8.76
N TRP A 89 8.54 9.10 -9.36
CA TRP A 89 9.36 8.99 -10.57
C TRP A 89 10.86 9.23 -10.32
N ASN A 90 11.21 10.11 -9.38
CA ASN A 90 12.59 10.47 -9.08
C ASN A 90 12.88 10.42 -7.57
N ALA A 91 14.14 10.58 -7.18
CA ALA A 91 14.55 10.50 -5.76
C ALA A 91 13.93 11.59 -4.87
N VAL A 92 13.70 12.79 -5.41
CA VAL A 92 13.07 13.90 -4.67
C VAL A 92 11.61 13.56 -4.39
N ASP A 93 10.89 13.08 -5.40
CA ASP A 93 9.50 12.63 -5.30
C ASP A 93 9.40 11.45 -4.35
N ALA A 94 10.28 10.46 -4.48
CA ALA A 94 10.29 9.29 -3.61
C ALA A 94 10.41 9.68 -2.13
N LYS A 95 11.36 10.58 -1.80
CA LYS A 95 11.53 11.10 -0.44
C LYS A 95 10.34 11.93 0.02
N GLY A 96 9.87 12.86 -0.81
CA GLY A 96 8.80 13.79 -0.47
C GLY A 96 7.47 13.08 -0.27
N LEU A 97 7.08 12.28 -1.25
CA LEU A 97 5.83 11.53 -1.27
C LEU A 97 5.83 10.44 -0.21
N LEU A 98 6.92 9.71 0.04
CA LEU A 98 6.94 8.72 1.12
C LEU A 98 6.72 9.37 2.50
N LYS A 99 7.34 10.53 2.74
CA LYS A 99 7.12 11.29 3.99
C LYS A 99 5.67 11.78 4.10
N ALA A 100 5.06 12.21 3.00
CA ALA A 100 3.66 12.60 2.97
C ALA A 100 2.75 11.39 3.26
N SER A 101 2.98 10.25 2.60
CA SER A 101 2.22 9.00 2.80
C SER A 101 2.28 8.50 4.24
N ILE A 102 3.46 8.54 4.89
CA ILE A 102 3.60 8.12 6.30
C ILE A 102 2.77 9.00 7.25
N ARG A 103 2.55 10.28 6.91
CA ARG A 103 1.80 11.25 7.70
C ARG A 103 0.30 11.28 7.37
N ASP A 104 -0.12 10.56 6.35
CA ASP A 104 -1.53 10.44 5.98
C ASP A 104 -2.24 9.46 6.93
N ASP A 105 -3.44 9.80 7.36
CA ASP A 105 -4.25 8.94 8.23
C ASP A 105 -5.08 7.91 7.46
N ASN A 106 -4.89 7.84 6.13
CA ASN A 106 -5.52 6.87 5.26
C ASN A 106 -4.50 5.86 4.72
N PRO A 107 -4.96 4.67 4.30
CA PRO A 107 -4.10 3.68 3.67
C PRO A 107 -3.52 4.20 2.35
N VAL A 108 -2.20 4.07 2.20
CA VAL A 108 -1.48 4.45 0.98
C VAL A 108 -0.77 3.25 0.37
N VAL A 109 -1.03 2.99 -0.90
CA VAL A 109 -0.24 2.12 -1.77
C VAL A 109 0.86 2.96 -2.41
N PHE A 110 2.09 2.79 -1.94
CA PHE A 110 3.27 3.47 -2.44
C PHE A 110 4.06 2.51 -3.34
N SER A 111 3.78 2.58 -4.63
CA SER A 111 4.29 1.61 -5.61
C SER A 111 5.15 2.35 -6.65
N GLY A 112 6.46 2.24 -6.54
CA GLY A 112 7.42 2.91 -7.43
C GLY A 112 8.83 2.37 -7.32
N GLU A 113 9.58 2.62 -8.40
CA GLU A 113 10.70 1.83 -8.96
C GLU A 113 10.36 0.38 -9.35
#